data_AF-A0AB38ILD6-F1
#
_entry.id   AF-A0AB38ILD6-F1
#
_cell.length_a   1.000
_cell.length_b   1.000
_cell.length_c   1.000
_cell.angle_alpha   90.00
_cell.angle_beta   90.00
_cell.angle_gamma   90.00
#
_symmetry.space_group_name_H-M   'P 1'
#
loop_
_entity.id
_entity.type
_entity.pdbx_description
1 polymer ?
#
loop_
_entity_poly.entity_id
_entity_poly.type
_entity_poly.pdbx_seq_one_letter_code
_entity_poly.pdbx_strand_id
1 'polypeptide(L)'
;MTEKEKAIEDETIEVSAESTEKKTKKPHRRRAIVITVVVLALLTAGGIAWKAHADRLMAEARADCAAASERLRTATNDWNTLLNGSAADAAKTDRKSVKDAKMLDALSKTMKATIPKTVSCKADSRTGVQEAAKAITANAAWYKTHAKTLSKAVKAVESSKLDKTVDDAQALYDATSGKCRTTRPAQACWTPSKSVTRMPSARP
;
A
#
# COMPACT_ATOMS: atom_id res chain seq x y z
N MET A 1 -29.81 -9.91 25.89
CA MET A 1 -31.04 -10.13 25.09
C MET A 1 -30.60 -10.95 23.89
N THR A 2 -30.89 -12.23 23.73
CA THR A 2 -31.96 -13.13 24.20
C THR A 2 -31.41 -14.53 23.89
N GLU A 3 -31.23 -15.41 24.86
CA GLU A 3 -32.26 -16.34 25.35
C GLU A 3 -32.88 -17.18 24.21
N LYS A 4 -32.46 -18.44 24.15
CA LYS A 4 -33.29 -19.59 23.80
C LYS A 4 -32.56 -20.86 24.25
N GLU A 5 -32.83 -21.20 25.50
CA GLU A 5 -32.87 -22.58 25.98
C GLU A 5 -33.61 -23.45 24.97
N LYS A 6 -32.99 -24.56 24.57
CA LYS A 6 -33.74 -25.78 24.33
C LYS A 6 -32.95 -26.92 24.96
N ALA A 7 -33.55 -27.43 26.02
CA ALA A 7 -33.17 -28.59 26.80
C ALA A 7 -32.65 -29.74 25.91
N ILE A 8 -31.50 -30.26 26.31
CA ILE A 8 -31.09 -31.64 26.04
C ILE A 8 -30.92 -32.26 27.42
N GLU A 9 -32.05 -32.54 28.06
CA GLU A 9 -32.15 -33.64 29.03
C GLU A 9 -32.43 -34.91 28.22
N ASP A 10 -31.96 -36.03 28.76
CA ASP A 10 -32.17 -37.40 28.31
C ASP A 10 -31.27 -37.87 27.15
N GLU A 11 -30.03 -38.25 27.49
CA GLU A 11 -29.76 -39.68 27.71
C GLU A 11 -28.39 -39.82 28.38
N THR A 12 -28.47 -40.15 29.66
CA THR A 12 -27.37 -40.56 30.53
C THR A 12 -26.67 -41.78 29.92
N ILE A 13 -25.59 -41.56 29.16
CA ILE A 13 -24.61 -42.62 28.90
C ILE A 13 -23.65 -42.67 30.09
N GLU A 14 -24.21 -42.98 31.26
CA GLU A 14 -23.47 -43.70 32.29
C GLU A 14 -23.37 -45.15 31.79
N VAL A 15 -22.34 -45.44 31.00
CA VAL A 15 -21.83 -46.82 30.95
C VAL A 15 -21.08 -47.02 32.26
N SER A 16 -21.88 -47.26 33.29
CA SER A 16 -21.45 -47.65 34.61
C SER A 16 -20.64 -48.94 34.45
N ALA A 17 -19.39 -48.83 34.84
CA ALA A 17 -18.47 -49.94 34.93
C ALA A 17 -18.96 -50.89 36.03
N GLU A 18 -19.75 -51.90 35.66
CA GLU A 18 -19.96 -53.05 36.53
C GLU A 18 -19.17 -54.26 36.03
N SER A 19 -18.08 -54.50 36.76
CA SER A 19 -17.27 -55.69 36.72
C SER A 19 -18.07 -56.89 37.21
N THR A 20 -18.41 -57.83 36.33
CA THR A 20 -18.68 -59.22 36.72
C THR A 20 -17.72 -60.18 36.02
N GLU A 21 -16.74 -60.59 36.81
CA GLU A 21 -15.93 -61.78 36.67
C GLU A 21 -16.80 -63.01 36.42
N LYS A 22 -16.61 -63.71 35.29
CA LYS A 22 -16.42 -65.17 35.22
C LYS A 22 -16.28 -65.69 33.77
N LYS A 23 -15.13 -66.34 33.58
CA LYS A 23 -14.82 -67.47 32.68
C LYS A 23 -15.05 -67.32 31.16
N THR A 24 -13.93 -67.59 30.47
CA THR A 24 -13.85 -68.13 29.10
C THR A 24 -14.49 -67.31 27.98
N LYS A 25 -13.86 -66.25 27.46
CA LYS A 25 -14.05 -65.81 26.05
C LYS A 25 -12.83 -65.09 25.47
N LYS A 26 -11.97 -65.88 24.81
CA LYS A 26 -10.83 -65.40 23.98
C LYS A 26 -11.17 -64.63 22.67
N PRO A 27 -12.43 -64.42 22.19
CA PRO A 27 -12.68 -63.64 20.97
C PRO A 27 -13.00 -62.13 21.18
N HIS A 28 -13.40 -61.69 22.37
CA HIS A 28 -13.91 -60.32 22.56
C HIS A 28 -12.81 -59.24 22.50
N ARG A 29 -11.61 -59.56 23.00
CA ARG A 29 -10.45 -58.65 22.96
C ARG A 29 -9.94 -58.41 21.53
N ARG A 30 -9.98 -59.42 20.67
CA ARG A 30 -9.62 -59.29 19.24
C ARG A 30 -10.63 -58.43 18.48
N ARG A 31 -11.93 -58.60 18.73
CA ARG A 31 -12.99 -57.77 18.12
C ARG A 31 -12.86 -56.31 18.54
N ALA A 32 -12.59 -56.04 19.82
CA ALA A 32 -12.37 -54.67 20.30
C ALA A 32 -11.16 -53.99 19.63
N ILE A 33 -10.05 -54.72 19.44
CA ILE A 33 -8.85 -54.21 18.74
C ILE A 33 -9.16 -53.93 17.26
N VAL A 34 -9.90 -54.81 16.58
CA VAL A 34 -10.29 -54.60 15.18
C VAL A 34 -11.18 -53.36 15.04
N ILE A 35 -12.15 -53.18 15.93
CA ILE A 35 -13.03 -51.99 15.91
C ILE A 35 -12.23 -50.71 16.13
N THR A 36 -11.30 -50.69 17.08
CA THR A 36 -10.44 -49.50 17.32
C THR A 36 -9.54 -49.19 16.13
N VAL A 37 -8.95 -50.20 15.49
CA VAL A 37 -8.14 -50.03 14.27
C VAL A 37 -8.99 -49.49 13.11
N VAL A 38 -10.21 -49.98 12.95
CA VAL A 38 -11.14 -49.49 11.92
C VAL A 38 -11.55 -48.03 12.17
N VAL A 39 -11.87 -47.66 13.41
CA VAL A 39 -12.21 -46.27 13.77
C VAL A 39 -11.01 -45.34 13.54
N LEU A 40 -9.80 -45.74 13.92
CA LEU A 40 -8.57 -45.00 13.64
C LEU A 40 -8.35 -44.80 12.13
N ALA A 41 -8.53 -45.84 11.34
CA ALA A 41 -8.39 -45.77 9.88
C ALA A 41 -9.39 -44.77 9.26
N LEU A 42 -10.66 -44.81 9.69
CA LEU A 42 -11.68 -43.87 9.20
C LEU A 42 -11.40 -42.41 9.59
N LEU A 43 -10.90 -42.16 10.81
CA LEU A 43 -10.51 -40.81 11.24
C LEU A 43 -9.32 -40.26 10.43
N THR A 44 -8.34 -41.11 10.09
CA THR A 44 -7.22 -40.67 9.24
C THR A 44 -7.65 -40.37 7.81
N ALA A 45 -8.53 -41.20 7.22
CA ALA A 45 -9.03 -40.98 5.86
C ALA A 45 -9.95 -39.74 5.77
N GLY A 46 -10.87 -39.58 6.72
CA GLY A 46 -11.75 -38.41 6.80
C GLY A 46 -10.98 -37.11 7.12
N GLY A 47 -9.97 -37.19 7.97
CA GLY A 47 -9.12 -36.05 8.34
C GLY A 47 -8.28 -35.50 7.19
N ILE A 48 -7.76 -36.37 6.31
CA ILE A 48 -6.99 -35.95 5.13
C ILE A 48 -7.88 -35.23 4.10
N ALA A 49 -9.11 -35.72 3.88
CA ALA A 49 -10.07 -35.07 2.98
C ALA A 49 -10.50 -33.69 3.49
N TRP A 50 -10.79 -33.56 4.80
CA TRP A 50 -11.13 -32.28 5.42
C TRP A 50 -9.95 -31.29 5.39
N LYS A 51 -8.74 -31.78 5.66
CA LYS A 51 -7.53 -30.95 5.62
C LYS A 51 -7.27 -30.40 4.21
N ALA A 52 -7.39 -31.23 3.17
CA ALA A 52 -7.24 -30.78 1.78
C ALA A 52 -8.31 -29.74 1.38
N HIS A 53 -9.55 -29.89 1.87
CA HIS A 53 -10.61 -28.90 1.63
C HIS A 53 -10.32 -27.56 2.32
N ALA A 54 -9.87 -27.59 3.58
CA ALA A 54 -9.48 -26.39 4.32
C ALA A 54 -8.24 -25.70 3.71
N ASP A 55 -7.25 -26.48 3.26
CA ASP A 55 -6.05 -25.97 2.60
C ASP A 55 -6.40 -25.28 1.27
N ARG A 56 -7.33 -25.84 0.50
CA ARG A 56 -7.80 -25.23 -0.76
C ARG A 56 -8.47 -23.87 -0.54
N LEU A 57 -9.31 -23.75 0.49
CA LEU A 57 -9.96 -22.48 0.86
C LEU A 57 -8.95 -21.45 1.38
N MET A 58 -7.93 -21.88 2.12
CA MET A 58 -6.86 -21.01 2.59
C MET A 58 -5.92 -20.58 1.45
N ALA A 59 -5.73 -21.42 0.44
CA ALA A 59 -4.91 -21.09 -0.73
C ALA A 59 -5.51 -19.93 -1.54
N GLU A 60 -6.83 -19.91 -1.73
CA GLU A 60 -7.52 -18.81 -2.41
C GLU A 60 -7.39 -17.49 -1.63
N ALA A 61 -7.65 -17.50 -0.32
CA ALA A 61 -7.49 -16.30 0.51
C ALA A 61 -6.02 -15.81 0.53
N ARG A 62 -5.05 -16.72 0.55
CA ARG A 62 -3.63 -16.37 0.46
C ARG A 62 -3.27 -15.81 -0.91
N ALA A 63 -3.86 -16.31 -1.99
CA ALA A 63 -3.67 -15.78 -3.34
C ALA A 63 -4.22 -14.35 -3.44
N ASP A 64 -5.41 -14.08 -2.91
CA ASP A 64 -5.98 -12.73 -2.85
C ASP A 64 -5.10 -11.77 -2.05
N CYS A 65 -4.59 -12.22 -0.91
CA CYS A 65 -3.70 -11.42 -0.08
C CYS A 65 -2.34 -11.18 -0.74
N ALA A 66 -1.80 -12.17 -1.45
CA ALA A 66 -0.58 -12.03 -2.26
C ALA A 66 -0.79 -11.01 -3.39
N ALA A 67 -1.92 -11.08 -4.10
CA ALA A 67 -2.28 -10.11 -5.13
C ALA A 67 -2.46 -8.69 -4.55
N ALA A 68 -3.08 -8.55 -3.37
CA ALA A 68 -3.16 -7.27 -2.67
C ALA A 68 -1.78 -6.75 -2.27
N SER A 69 -0.90 -7.62 -1.79
CA SER A 69 0.48 -7.28 -1.41
C SER A 69 1.29 -6.79 -2.60
N GLU A 70 1.12 -7.41 -3.76
CA GLU A 70 1.83 -7.00 -4.98
C GLU A 70 1.35 -5.63 -5.49
N ARG A 71 0.04 -5.35 -5.39
CA ARG A 71 -0.50 -4.01 -5.66
C ARG A 71 0.05 -2.97 -4.69
N LEU A 72 0.17 -3.31 -3.41
CA LEU A 72 0.79 -2.45 -2.41
C LEU A 72 2.26 -2.20 -2.73
N ARG A 73 3.03 -3.25 -3.05
CA ARG A 73 4.44 -3.17 -3.42
C ARG A 73 4.65 -2.25 -4.62
N THR A 74 3.82 -2.38 -5.65
CA THR A 74 3.85 -1.52 -6.84
C THR A 74 3.54 -0.07 -6.47
N ALA A 75 2.45 0.17 -5.72
CA ALA A 75 2.09 1.53 -5.28
C ALA A 75 3.17 2.18 -4.40
N THR A 76 3.83 1.39 -3.55
CA THR A 76 4.97 1.84 -2.74
C THR A 76 6.19 2.14 -3.61
N ASN A 77 6.47 1.34 -4.64
CA ASN A 77 7.57 1.61 -5.56
C ASN A 77 7.34 2.89 -6.37
N ASP A 78 6.13 3.07 -6.90
CA ASP A 78 5.74 4.29 -7.63
C ASP A 78 5.88 5.53 -6.74
N TRP A 79 5.41 5.42 -5.48
CA TRP A 79 5.57 6.47 -4.47
C TRP A 79 7.04 6.80 -4.20
N ASN A 80 7.89 5.79 -3.97
CA ASN A 80 9.32 6.00 -3.72
C ASN A 80 10.06 6.56 -4.94
N THR A 81 9.69 6.13 -6.15
CA THR A 81 10.24 6.65 -7.40
C THR A 81 9.92 8.13 -7.54
N LEU A 82 8.67 8.53 -7.26
CA LEU A 82 8.28 9.95 -7.25
C LEU A 82 8.99 10.74 -6.14
N LEU A 83 9.11 10.15 -4.94
CA LEU A 83 9.79 10.79 -3.81
C LEU A 83 11.26 11.06 -4.08
N ASN A 84 11.98 10.07 -4.62
CA ASN A 84 13.43 10.14 -4.82
C ASN A 84 13.83 10.83 -6.14
N GLY A 85 12.93 10.88 -7.11
CA GLY A 85 13.13 11.62 -8.36
C GLY A 85 12.50 13.00 -8.29
N SER A 86 11.35 13.16 -8.94
CA SER A 86 10.75 14.47 -9.19
C SER A 86 10.43 15.27 -7.92
N ALA A 87 10.02 14.63 -6.83
CA ALA A 87 9.79 15.34 -5.57
C ALA A 87 11.08 15.76 -4.86
N ALA A 88 12.13 14.93 -4.90
CA ALA A 88 13.44 15.31 -4.37
C ALA A 88 14.04 16.49 -5.14
N ASP A 89 13.92 16.48 -6.47
CA ASP A 89 14.41 17.58 -7.31
C ASP A 89 13.58 18.85 -7.13
N ALA A 90 12.26 18.71 -6.97
CA ALA A 90 11.41 19.81 -6.57
C ALA A 90 11.77 20.32 -5.17
N ALA A 91 12.13 19.46 -4.21
CA ALA A 91 12.54 19.87 -2.86
C ALA A 91 13.91 20.58 -2.82
N LYS A 92 14.85 20.24 -3.72
CA LYS A 92 16.14 20.95 -3.89
C LYS A 92 15.99 22.35 -4.50
N THR A 93 14.81 22.67 -5.00
CA THR A 93 14.53 23.97 -5.63
C THR A 93 14.59 25.09 -4.61
N ASP A 94 15.33 26.15 -4.92
CA ASP A 94 15.41 27.33 -4.04
C ASP A 94 14.06 28.08 -3.99
N ARG A 95 13.65 28.52 -2.80
CA ARG A 95 12.39 29.27 -2.59
C ARG A 95 12.30 30.56 -3.41
N LYS A 96 13.43 31.15 -3.81
CA LYS A 96 13.48 32.34 -4.68
C LYS A 96 13.27 32.01 -6.16
N SER A 97 13.45 30.75 -6.56
CA SER A 97 13.29 30.30 -7.95
C SER A 97 11.85 29.90 -8.30
N VAL A 98 10.96 29.85 -7.30
CA VAL A 98 9.52 29.65 -7.48
C VAL A 98 8.78 30.94 -7.13
N LYS A 99 7.69 31.24 -7.85
CA LYS A 99 6.81 32.35 -7.52
C LYS A 99 6.12 32.13 -6.17
N ASP A 100 5.70 30.90 -5.90
CA ASP A 100 4.98 30.49 -4.69
C ASP A 100 5.80 29.55 -3.81
N ALA A 101 6.53 30.14 -2.87
CA ALA A 101 7.32 29.39 -1.90
C ALA A 101 6.48 28.48 -0.96
N LYS A 102 5.17 28.69 -0.88
CA LYS A 102 4.23 27.81 -0.15
C LYS A 102 4.09 26.43 -0.79
N MET A 103 4.34 26.29 -2.09
CA MET A 103 4.27 25.01 -2.79
C MET A 103 5.40 24.06 -2.36
N LEU A 104 6.60 24.60 -2.08
CA LEU A 104 7.72 23.84 -1.53
C LEU A 104 7.43 23.31 -0.12
N ASP A 105 6.75 24.12 0.71
CA ASP A 105 6.35 23.70 2.05
C ASP A 105 5.28 22.59 1.99
N ALA A 106 4.25 22.76 1.14
CA ALA A 106 3.23 21.75 0.92
C ALA A 106 3.80 20.43 0.37
N LEU A 107 4.78 20.52 -0.54
CA LEU A 107 5.53 19.37 -1.04
C LEU A 107 6.27 18.66 0.12
N SER A 108 7.08 19.39 0.88
CA SER A 108 7.84 18.86 2.03
C SER A 108 6.93 18.19 3.07
N LYS A 109 5.78 18.80 3.37
CA LYS A 109 4.77 18.24 4.28
C LYS A 109 4.18 16.94 3.74
N THR A 110 3.93 16.85 2.44
CA THR A 110 3.43 15.64 1.79
C THR A 110 4.47 14.53 1.78
N MET A 111 5.75 14.87 1.58
CA MET A 111 6.86 13.91 1.65
C MET A 111 7.05 13.31 3.05
N LYS A 112 6.72 14.07 4.10
CA LYS A 112 6.78 13.64 5.50
C LYS A 112 5.50 12.96 6.01
N ALA A 113 4.53 12.71 5.14
CA ALA A 113 3.28 12.07 5.55
C ALA A 113 3.57 10.67 6.14
N THR A 114 2.93 10.37 7.27
CA THR A 114 3.13 9.09 7.98
C THR A 114 2.75 7.92 7.08
N ILE A 115 3.73 7.08 6.79
CA ILE A 115 3.55 5.87 6.00
C ILE A 115 2.69 4.87 6.79
N PRO A 116 1.61 4.32 6.20
CA PRO A 116 0.80 3.33 6.88
C PRO A 116 1.59 2.06 7.19
N LYS A 117 1.29 1.43 8.34
CA LYS A 117 2.00 0.23 8.82
C LYS A 117 1.86 -0.93 7.82
N THR A 118 2.96 -1.65 7.62
CA THR A 118 2.98 -2.89 6.84
C THR A 118 2.18 -3.96 7.56
N VAL A 119 1.13 -4.45 6.91
CA VAL A 119 0.30 -5.57 7.35
C VAL A 119 0.71 -6.81 6.56
N SER A 120 1.01 -7.91 7.26
CA SER A 120 1.43 -9.17 6.64
C SER A 120 0.24 -10.09 6.40
N CYS A 121 0.25 -10.81 5.27
CA CYS A 121 -0.75 -11.84 4.94
C CYS A 121 -0.66 -13.13 5.78
N LYS A 122 0.19 -13.17 6.81
CA LYS A 122 0.43 -14.37 7.62
C LYS A 122 -0.63 -14.45 8.72
N ALA A 123 -1.74 -15.13 8.42
CA ALA A 123 -2.75 -15.48 9.41
C ALA A 123 -3.14 -16.96 9.29
N ASP A 124 -3.45 -17.57 10.43
CA ASP A 124 -3.81 -18.98 10.54
C ASP A 124 -5.30 -19.22 10.23
N SER A 125 -6.10 -18.15 10.10
CA SER A 125 -7.52 -18.20 9.78
C SER A 125 -7.86 -17.40 8.52
N ARG A 126 -8.88 -17.88 7.78
CA ARG A 126 -9.37 -17.22 6.55
C ARG A 126 -9.84 -15.79 6.81
N THR A 127 -10.53 -15.56 7.93
CA THR A 127 -10.98 -14.22 8.32
C THR A 127 -9.80 -13.29 8.58
N GLY A 128 -8.75 -13.77 9.24
CA GLY A 128 -7.51 -13.01 9.45
C GLY A 128 -6.82 -12.63 8.14
N VAL A 129 -6.76 -13.53 7.16
CA VAL A 129 -6.17 -13.24 5.84
C VAL A 129 -7.01 -12.23 5.06
N GLN A 130 -8.34 -12.32 5.11
CA GLN A 130 -9.22 -11.37 4.44
C GLN A 130 -9.14 -9.96 5.05
N GLU A 131 -9.11 -9.85 6.38
CA GLU A 131 -8.93 -8.56 7.05
C GLU A 131 -7.54 -7.97 6.76
N ALA A 132 -6.48 -8.79 6.73
CA ALA A 132 -5.17 -8.35 6.29
C ALA A 132 -5.20 -7.85 4.83
N ALA A 133 -5.84 -8.57 3.92
CA ALA A 133 -5.97 -8.17 2.52
C ALA A 133 -6.73 -6.84 2.36
N LYS A 134 -7.80 -6.62 3.14
CA LYS A 134 -8.51 -5.33 3.18
C LYS A 134 -7.62 -4.20 3.69
N ALA A 135 -6.89 -4.43 4.78
CA ALA A 135 -5.94 -3.44 5.31
C ALA A 135 -4.82 -3.11 4.30
N ILE A 136 -4.27 -4.12 3.60
CA ILE A 136 -3.29 -3.93 2.52
C ILE A 136 -3.89 -3.09 1.38
N THR A 137 -5.13 -3.38 1.00
CA THR A 137 -5.82 -2.66 -0.06
C THR A 137 -6.09 -1.21 0.32
N ALA A 138 -6.48 -0.95 1.58
CA ALA A 138 -6.62 0.40 2.12
C ALA A 138 -5.29 1.16 2.11
N ASN A 139 -4.19 0.50 2.49
CA ASN A 139 -2.85 1.08 2.40
C ASN A 139 -2.47 1.41 0.95
N ALA A 140 -2.75 0.52 0.00
CA ALA A 140 -2.48 0.76 -1.42
C ALA A 140 -3.28 1.97 -1.96
N ALA A 141 -4.55 2.10 -1.56
CA ALA A 141 -5.38 3.25 -1.91
C ALA A 141 -4.83 4.57 -1.32
N TRP A 142 -4.33 4.52 -0.08
CA TRP A 142 -3.64 5.64 0.54
C TRP A 142 -2.41 6.06 -0.27
N TYR A 143 -1.52 5.12 -0.62
CA TYR A 143 -0.32 5.40 -1.42
C TYR A 143 -0.66 6.01 -2.78
N LYS A 144 -1.66 5.46 -3.48
CA LYS A 144 -2.10 5.99 -4.78
C LYS A 144 -2.63 7.42 -4.67
N THR A 145 -3.40 7.71 -3.63
CA THR A 145 -3.93 9.06 -3.39
C THR A 145 -2.82 10.04 -3.05
N HIS A 146 -1.92 9.64 -2.15
CA HIS A 146 -0.77 10.47 -1.77
C HIS A 146 0.17 10.69 -2.96
N ALA A 147 0.49 9.67 -3.76
CA ALA A 147 1.28 9.78 -4.98
C ALA A 147 0.69 10.78 -5.96
N LYS A 148 -0.64 10.74 -6.15
CA LYS A 148 -1.33 11.72 -7.01
C LYS A 148 -1.21 13.13 -6.45
N THR A 149 -1.39 13.34 -5.15
CA THR A 149 -1.22 14.64 -4.50
C THR A 149 0.22 15.15 -4.62
N LEU A 150 1.20 14.29 -4.38
CA LEU A 150 2.63 14.62 -4.53
C LEU A 150 2.95 15.00 -5.98
N SER A 151 2.47 14.24 -6.96
CA SER A 151 2.68 14.55 -8.38
C SER A 151 2.08 15.90 -8.77
N LYS A 152 0.92 16.27 -8.21
CA LYS A 152 0.31 17.59 -8.42
C LYS A 152 1.14 18.70 -7.78
N ALA A 153 1.65 18.48 -6.57
CA ALA A 153 2.51 19.45 -5.89
C ALA A 153 3.80 19.69 -6.66
N VAL A 154 4.43 18.63 -7.19
CA VAL A 154 5.62 18.75 -8.07
C VAL A 154 5.30 19.56 -9.33
N LYS A 155 4.20 19.25 -10.02
CA LYS A 155 3.78 20.03 -11.20
C LYS A 155 3.49 21.49 -10.87
N ALA A 156 2.92 21.78 -9.69
CA ALA A 156 2.71 23.16 -9.24
C ALA A 156 4.03 23.88 -8.98
N VAL A 157 5.04 23.20 -8.42
CA VAL A 157 6.40 23.75 -8.27
C VAL A 157 7.02 24.05 -9.64
N GLU A 158 6.89 23.13 -10.61
CA GLU A 158 7.38 23.35 -11.98
C GLU A 158 6.67 24.51 -12.69
N SER A 159 5.34 24.61 -12.59
CA SER A 159 4.57 25.73 -13.12
C SER A 159 5.00 27.05 -12.49
N SER A 160 5.19 27.07 -11.17
CA SER A 160 5.59 28.27 -10.43
C SER A 160 7.00 28.75 -10.80
N LYS A 161 7.90 27.84 -11.20
CA LYS A 161 9.21 28.21 -11.81
C LYS A 161 9.03 28.86 -13.17
N LEU A 162 8.13 28.32 -13.99
CA LEU A 162 7.84 28.84 -15.32
C LEU A 162 7.26 30.25 -15.22
N ASP A 163 6.27 30.45 -14.35
CA ASP A 163 5.64 31.75 -14.12
C ASP A 163 6.66 32.79 -13.64
N LYS A 164 7.56 32.41 -12.74
CA LYS A 164 8.63 33.31 -12.30
C LYS A 164 9.61 33.65 -13.43
N THR A 165 9.96 32.68 -14.27
CA THR A 165 10.84 32.91 -15.44
C THR A 165 10.18 33.86 -16.44
N VAL A 166 8.86 33.74 -16.64
CA VAL A 166 8.07 34.65 -17.50
C VAL A 166 8.01 36.06 -16.90
N ASP A 167 7.74 36.20 -15.60
CA ASP A 167 7.74 37.51 -14.93
C ASP A 167 9.12 38.20 -15.02
N ASP A 168 10.20 37.46 -14.75
CA ASP A 168 11.56 37.98 -14.83
C ASP A 168 11.92 38.40 -16.27
N ALA A 169 11.47 37.64 -17.29
CA ALA A 169 11.64 37.99 -18.70
C ALA A 169 10.82 39.22 -19.12
N GLN A 170 9.57 39.33 -18.66
CA GLN A 170 8.72 40.49 -18.91
C GLN A 170 9.30 41.75 -18.27
N ALA A 171 9.80 41.67 -17.04
CA ALA A 171 10.47 42.80 -16.37
C ALA A 171 11.71 43.27 -17.15
N LEU A 172 12.50 42.35 -17.71
CA LEU A 172 13.63 42.68 -18.59
C LEU A 172 13.15 43.34 -19.91
N TYR A 173 12.08 42.84 -20.50
CA TYR A 173 11.47 43.44 -21.69
C TYR A 173 10.99 44.87 -21.41
N ASP A 174 10.29 45.11 -20.30
CA ASP A 174 9.79 46.45 -19.95
C ASP A 174 10.92 47.43 -19.60
N ALA A 175 11.97 46.96 -18.93
CA ALA A 175 13.16 47.77 -18.64
C ALA A 175 13.91 48.18 -19.93
N THR A 176 13.90 47.34 -20.97
CA THR A 176 14.52 47.64 -22.27
C THR A 176 13.62 48.50 -23.16
N SER A 177 12.30 48.23 -23.19
CA SER A 177 11.33 49.04 -23.95
C SER A 177 11.22 50.47 -23.41
N GLY A 178 11.28 50.65 -22.08
CA GLY A 178 11.34 51.96 -21.44
C GLY A 178 12.62 52.76 -21.75
N LYS A 179 13.77 52.09 -21.89
CA LYS A 179 15.03 52.72 -22.33
C LYS A 179 15.03 53.07 -23.81
N CYS A 180 14.43 52.22 -24.66
CA CYS A 180 14.26 52.52 -26.08
C CYS A 180 13.35 53.75 -26.32
N ARG A 181 12.38 54.00 -25.42
CA ARG A 181 11.44 55.11 -25.57
C ARG A 181 11.99 56.47 -25.19
N THR A 182 13.12 56.54 -24.47
CA THR A 182 13.59 57.79 -23.86
C THR A 182 14.91 58.33 -24.41
N THR A 183 15.71 57.58 -25.18
CA THR A 183 17.09 58.05 -25.52
C THR A 183 17.70 57.73 -26.90
N ARG A 184 17.04 57.14 -27.92
CA ARG A 184 17.68 57.00 -29.26
C ARG A 184 16.72 56.65 -30.42
N PRO A 185 16.99 57.07 -31.68
CA PRO A 185 16.20 56.68 -32.86
C PRO A 185 16.10 55.16 -33.06
N ALA A 186 14.96 54.74 -33.64
CA ALA A 186 14.46 53.37 -33.74
C ALA A 186 15.41 52.31 -34.32
N GLN A 187 16.51 52.70 -34.96
CA GLN A 187 17.51 51.79 -35.55
C GLN A 187 18.48 51.18 -34.52
N ALA A 188 18.61 51.75 -33.31
CA ALA A 188 19.53 51.24 -32.29
C ALA A 188 18.95 50.10 -31.41
N CYS A 189 17.63 49.87 -31.44
CA CYS A 189 16.95 48.91 -30.57
C CYS A 189 17.08 47.44 -31.03
N TRP A 190 17.69 47.18 -32.19
CA TRP A 190 17.92 45.84 -32.75
C TRP A 190 19.38 45.37 -32.66
N THR A 191 20.19 45.98 -31.79
CA THR A 191 21.53 45.43 -31.52
C THR A 191 21.43 44.34 -30.45
N PRO A 192 21.76 43.08 -30.75
CA PRO A 192 21.82 42.02 -29.74
C PRO A 192 22.87 42.44 -28.72
N SER A 193 22.44 42.72 -27.49
CA SER A 193 23.34 43.11 -26.41
C SER A 193 24.40 42.01 -26.25
N LYS A 194 25.67 42.35 -26.53
CA LYS A 194 26.85 41.47 -26.36
C LYS A 194 27.11 41.04 -24.90
N SER A 195 26.16 41.26 -24.00
CA SER A 195 26.22 40.95 -22.57
C SER A 195 25.46 39.68 -22.18
N VAL A 196 25.08 38.82 -23.15
CA VAL A 196 24.74 37.41 -22.84
C VAL A 196 26.03 36.67 -22.52
N THR A 197 26.67 37.05 -21.42
CA THR A 197 27.67 36.20 -20.78
C THR A 197 26.91 35.10 -20.07
N ARG A 198 26.70 34.00 -20.82
CA ARG A 198 26.62 32.62 -20.36
C ARG A 198 25.80 32.42 -19.07
N MET A 199 24.49 32.16 -19.24
CA MET A 199 23.74 31.38 -18.25
C MET A 199 24.55 30.11 -17.93
N PRO A 200 24.82 29.78 -16.65
CA PRO A 200 25.31 28.46 -16.32
C PRO A 200 24.21 27.46 -16.67
N SER A 201 24.51 26.63 -17.66
CA SER A 201 23.77 25.43 -18.03
C SER A 201 23.63 24.55 -16.79
N ALA A 202 22.54 24.70 -16.07
CA ALA A 202 22.14 23.78 -15.01
C ALA A 202 20.99 22.92 -15.55
N ARG A 203 21.36 21.76 -16.11
CA ARG A 203 20.60 20.51 -16.05
C ARG A 203 21.34 19.37 -16.77
N PRO A 204 21.10 18.10 -16.39
CA PRO A 204 20.76 17.55 -15.09
C PRO A 204 21.96 16.89 -14.38
#